data_AF-H1W2S4-F1
#
_entry.id   AF-H1W2S4-F1
#
_cell.length_a   1.000
_cell.length_b   1.000
_cell.length_c   1.000
_cell.angle_alpha   90.00
_cell.angle_beta   90.00
_cell.angle_gamma   90.00
#
_symmetry.space_group_name_H-M   'P 1'
#
loop_
_entity.id
_entity.type
_entity.pdbx_description
1 polymer ?
#
loop_
_entity_poly.entity_id
_entity_poly.type
_entity_poly.pdbx_seq_one_letter_code
_entity_poly.pdbx_strand_id
1 'polypeptide(L)'
;MTTAACSSFAGLASVRFLLGATEATISPGFVAVTGMWWTRQEQAGRSALWVSFLGVGSFIGTLLAYGIGHITGSLSPWKYIFLILGAMTVVWGVVFTLFVPDSPANVTWLTEQERVVAVQRVAANNTGTGRSRTFVMAQVVEAATDPAIIILGLISFVNAIASGGLAFGSLIIQGFGFSPLQTTLMNLPLSTVQVVTQLGAGFLTSKISSSRLHVGTVAMIPPIIGTLLINQLHLDNKWGRLVGVWLLGSYPVGFMVILGLLSTNIAGGTKRSVASGWVFVCYCIGQIAGPQFFKSKEAPAYHNGIVAMLCGFILNLVLNQILRFIYVLENKKRDKLLEGKSEEEIAEMQREGEVLGFEDATDKTN
;
A
#
# COMPACT_ATOMS: atom_id res chain seq x y z
N MET A 1 6.11 1.81 22.90
CA MET A 1 6.31 2.03 24.35
C MET A 1 7.55 2.87 24.65
N THR A 2 8.74 2.49 24.19
CA THR A 2 10.01 3.17 24.50
C THR A 2 10.09 4.63 24.05
N THR A 3 9.33 5.04 23.03
CA THR A 3 9.17 6.44 22.61
C THR A 3 8.72 7.35 23.75
N ALA A 4 7.88 6.87 24.68
CA ALA A 4 7.38 7.66 25.81
C ALA A 4 8.47 7.98 26.85
N ALA A 5 9.55 7.19 26.87
CA ALA A 5 10.70 7.36 27.76
C ALA A 5 11.81 8.24 27.16
N CYS A 6 11.72 8.59 25.88
CA CYS A 6 12.73 9.41 25.21
C CYS A 6 12.66 10.87 25.67
N SER A 7 13.79 11.45 26.09
CA SER A 7 13.94 12.86 26.47
C SER A 7 14.92 13.63 25.59
N SER A 8 15.63 12.95 24.67
CA SER A 8 16.61 13.54 23.75
C SER A 8 16.30 13.19 22.30
N PHE A 9 16.77 14.03 21.38
CA PHE A 9 16.67 13.76 19.94
C PHE A 9 17.35 12.45 19.56
N ALA A 10 18.55 12.20 20.10
CA ALA A 10 19.29 10.96 19.87
C ALA A 10 18.47 9.73 20.29
N GLY A 11 17.87 9.76 21.48
CA GLY A 11 17.01 8.67 21.96
C GLY A 11 15.79 8.44 21.06
N LEU A 12 15.12 9.53 20.66
CA LEU A 12 13.97 9.45 19.74
C LEU A 12 14.37 8.91 18.36
N ALA A 13 15.50 9.34 17.82
CA ALA A 13 16.03 8.90 16.54
C ALA A 13 16.41 7.41 16.56
N SER A 14 17.09 6.95 17.61
CA SER A 14 17.44 5.53 17.78
C SER A 14 16.21 4.64 17.88
N VAL A 15 15.20 5.03 18.68
CA VAL A 15 13.95 4.28 18.79
C VAL A 15 13.20 4.24 17.46
N ARG A 16 13.18 5.34 16.70
CA ARG A 16 12.56 5.40 15.37
C ARG A 16 13.28 4.52 14.35
N PHE A 17 14.61 4.48 14.39
CA PHE A 17 15.40 3.61 13.54
C PHE A 17 15.10 2.12 13.80
N LEU A 18 15.10 1.71 15.08
CA LEU A 18 14.79 0.33 15.46
C LEU A 18 13.35 -0.04 15.09
N LEU A 19 12.39 0.87 15.33
CA LEU A 19 11.00 0.67 14.94
C LEU A 19 10.88 0.42 13.43
N GLY A 20 11.49 1.27 12.61
CA GLY A 20 11.48 1.11 11.15
C GLY A 20 12.15 -0.19 10.69
N ALA A 21 13.28 -0.57 11.31
CA ALA A 21 13.96 -1.83 11.00
C ALA A 21 13.08 -3.05 11.30
N THR A 22 12.34 -3.03 12.41
CA THR A 22 11.39 -4.11 12.75
C THR A 22 10.14 -4.10 11.86
N GLU A 23 9.57 -2.94 11.57
CA GLU A 23 8.35 -2.80 10.77
C GLU A 23 8.55 -3.17 9.30
N ALA A 24 9.76 -2.98 8.76
CA ALA A 24 10.10 -3.33 7.37
C ALA A 24 9.85 -4.81 7.03
N THR A 25 9.87 -5.69 8.05
CA THR A 25 9.64 -7.13 7.87
C THR A 25 8.17 -7.53 7.77
N ILE A 26 7.25 -6.65 8.20
CA ILE A 26 5.82 -6.98 8.33
C ILE A 26 5.20 -7.27 6.96
N SER A 27 5.35 -6.36 6.01
CA SER A 27 4.81 -6.51 4.65
C SER A 27 5.32 -7.76 3.92
N PRO A 28 6.65 -8.01 3.80
CA PRO A 28 7.13 -9.25 3.18
C PRO A 28 6.79 -10.50 4.01
N GLY A 29 6.70 -10.40 5.34
CA GLY A 29 6.27 -11.49 6.21
C GLY A 29 4.83 -11.94 5.91
N PHE A 30 3.89 -11.01 5.77
CA PHE A 30 2.52 -11.34 5.39
C PHE A 30 2.43 -11.96 3.98
N VAL A 31 3.25 -11.48 3.04
CA VAL A 31 3.33 -12.09 1.70
C VAL A 31 3.88 -13.51 1.78
N ALA A 32 4.91 -13.76 2.59
CA ALA A 32 5.48 -15.09 2.79
C ALA A 32 4.47 -16.06 3.42
N VAL A 33 3.80 -15.65 4.50
CA VAL A 33 2.72 -16.44 5.14
C VAL A 33 1.59 -16.72 4.15
N THR A 34 1.19 -15.71 3.37
CA THR A 34 0.17 -15.88 2.32
C THR A 34 0.61 -16.91 1.27
N GLY A 35 1.90 -16.90 0.91
CA GLY A 35 2.49 -17.87 -0.03
C GLY A 35 2.53 -19.30 0.50
N MET A 36 2.69 -19.49 1.82
CA MET A 36 2.77 -20.81 2.46
C MET A 36 1.42 -21.51 2.62
N TRP A 37 0.32 -20.76 2.66
CA TRP A 37 -1.00 -21.27 3.05
C TRP A 37 -2.05 -21.27 1.94
N TRP A 38 -1.87 -20.46 0.89
CA TRP A 38 -2.87 -20.29 -0.16
C TRP A 38 -2.34 -20.59 -1.55
N THR A 39 -3.24 -21.00 -2.44
CA THR A 39 -2.92 -21.25 -3.85
C THR A 39 -2.57 -19.99 -4.63
N ARG A 40 -1.81 -20.12 -5.73
CA ARG A 40 -1.40 -18.97 -6.57
C ARG A 40 -2.60 -18.10 -7.00
N GLN A 41 -3.74 -18.73 -7.29
CA GLN A 41 -4.97 -18.05 -7.66
C GLN A 41 -5.62 -17.31 -6.48
N GLU A 42 -5.47 -17.84 -5.26
CA GLU A 42 -6.03 -17.25 -4.04
C GLU A 42 -5.16 -16.14 -3.43
N GLN A 43 -3.83 -16.21 -3.61
CA GLN A 43 -2.85 -15.30 -2.99
C GLN A 43 -3.16 -13.82 -3.27
N ALA A 44 -3.55 -13.47 -4.51
CA ALA A 44 -3.87 -12.10 -4.87
C ALA A 44 -5.11 -11.55 -4.12
N GLY A 45 -6.15 -12.37 -3.98
CA GLY A 45 -7.37 -12.00 -3.24
C GLY A 45 -7.12 -11.88 -1.73
N ARG A 46 -6.32 -12.78 -1.16
CA ARG A 46 -5.93 -12.72 0.26
C ARG A 46 -5.04 -11.50 0.54
N SER A 47 -4.13 -11.18 -0.38
CA SER A 47 -3.28 -10.00 -0.29
C SER A 47 -4.06 -8.71 -0.32
N ALA A 48 -5.02 -8.61 -1.24
CA ALA A 48 -5.94 -7.47 -1.28
C ALA A 48 -6.74 -7.34 0.03
N LEU A 49 -7.24 -8.46 0.57
CA LEU A 49 -8.03 -8.47 1.81
C LEU A 49 -7.24 -7.91 3.00
N TRP A 50 -6.03 -8.43 3.28
CA TRP A 50 -5.27 -7.94 4.42
C TRP A 50 -4.75 -6.50 4.23
N VAL A 51 -4.45 -6.07 2.99
CA VAL A 51 -4.12 -4.66 2.71
C VAL A 51 -5.31 -3.74 3.02
N SER A 52 -6.55 -4.16 2.76
CA SER A 52 -7.73 -3.35 3.10
C SER A 52 -7.91 -3.12 4.60
N PHE A 53 -7.33 -3.96 5.47
CA PHE A 53 -7.33 -3.73 6.93
C PHE A 53 -6.47 -2.54 7.36
N LEU A 54 -5.60 -1.99 6.50
CA LEU A 54 -4.88 -0.74 6.81
C LEU A 54 -5.83 0.40 7.15
N GLY A 55 -6.89 0.59 6.37
CA GLY A 55 -7.92 1.59 6.67
C GLY A 55 -8.65 1.31 7.98
N VAL A 56 -8.98 0.03 8.24
CA VAL A 56 -9.66 -0.39 9.48
C VAL A 56 -8.79 -0.10 10.69
N GLY A 57 -7.49 -0.36 10.58
CA GLY A 57 -6.48 -0.01 11.58
C GLY A 57 -6.42 1.49 11.85
N SER A 58 -6.43 2.34 10.81
CA SER A 58 -6.49 3.79 10.96
C SER A 58 -7.74 4.25 11.71
N PHE A 59 -8.90 3.66 11.40
CA PHE A 59 -10.18 4.00 12.03
C PHE A 59 -10.18 3.64 13.53
N ILE A 60 -9.85 2.38 13.85
CA ILE A 60 -9.77 1.91 15.24
C ILE A 60 -8.68 2.68 16.00
N GLY A 61 -7.52 2.91 15.39
CA GLY A 61 -6.42 3.65 15.97
C GLY A 61 -6.79 5.09 16.32
N THR A 62 -7.57 5.76 15.45
CA THR A 62 -8.08 7.12 15.70
C THR A 62 -9.07 7.14 16.86
N LEU A 63 -9.99 6.16 16.94
CA LEU A 63 -10.93 6.04 18.07
C LEU A 63 -10.20 5.80 19.40
N LEU A 64 -9.24 4.87 19.42
CA LEU A 64 -8.44 4.59 20.60
C LEU A 64 -7.62 5.81 21.01
N ALA A 65 -7.00 6.51 20.05
CA ALA A 65 -6.26 7.74 20.33
C ALA A 65 -7.16 8.85 20.92
N TYR A 66 -8.39 9.00 20.42
CA TYR A 66 -9.36 9.93 20.97
C TYR A 66 -9.77 9.55 22.40
N GLY A 67 -10.06 8.28 22.66
CA GLY A 67 -10.40 7.78 24.01
C GLY A 67 -9.26 7.97 25.00
N ILE A 68 -8.04 7.59 24.62
CA ILE A 68 -6.83 7.75 25.45
C ILE A 68 -6.51 9.23 25.69
N GLY A 69 -6.83 10.11 24.74
CA GLY A 69 -6.61 11.55 24.87
C GLY A 69 -7.37 12.22 26.02
N HIS A 70 -8.40 11.58 26.58
CA HIS A 70 -9.15 12.07 27.75
C HIS A 70 -8.52 11.68 29.09
N ILE A 71 -7.48 10.85 29.09
CA ILE A 71 -6.81 10.42 30.32
C ILE A 71 -6.08 11.62 30.92
N THR A 72 -6.55 12.07 32.08
CA THR A 72 -5.89 13.07 32.91
C THR A 72 -5.03 12.35 33.95
N GLY A 73 -3.71 12.41 33.76
CA GLY A 73 -2.75 11.77 34.68
C GLY A 73 -1.46 12.56 34.79
N SER A 74 -0.47 11.97 35.47
CA SER A 74 0.83 12.61 35.73
C SER A 74 1.71 12.76 34.48
N LEU A 75 1.44 12.01 33.42
CA LEU A 75 2.17 12.08 32.16
C LEU A 75 1.40 12.91 31.11
N SER A 76 2.14 13.46 30.15
CA SER A 76 1.50 14.13 29.00
C SER A 76 0.64 13.15 28.19
N PRO A 77 -0.54 13.56 27.67
CA PRO A 77 -1.49 12.68 26.97
C PRO A 77 -0.89 11.79 25.86
N TRP A 78 0.05 12.34 25.08
CA TRP A 78 0.73 11.60 24.00
C TRP A 78 1.54 10.40 24.49
N LYS A 79 2.06 10.42 25.73
CA LYS A 79 2.81 9.30 26.32
C LYS A 79 1.89 8.11 26.58
N TYR A 80 0.67 8.35 27.06
CA TYR A 80 -0.33 7.30 27.26
C TYR A 80 -0.67 6.59 25.95
N ILE A 81 -0.76 7.32 24.83
CA ILE A 81 -0.99 6.73 23.51
C ILE A 81 0.12 5.71 23.16
N PHE A 82 1.40 6.08 23.30
CA PHE A 82 2.52 5.16 23.00
C PHE A 82 2.68 4.01 23.98
N LEU A 83 2.22 4.16 25.22
CA LEU A 83 2.25 3.11 26.24
C LEU A 83 1.13 2.09 26.01
N ILE A 84 -0.12 2.55 25.89
CA ILE A 84 -1.28 1.68 25.74
C ILE A 84 -1.27 0.98 24.38
N LEU A 85 -1.15 1.73 23.28
CA LEU A 85 -1.11 1.12 21.95
C LEU A 85 0.12 0.23 21.79
N GLY A 86 1.26 0.65 22.35
CA GLY A 86 2.47 -0.17 22.36
C GLY A 86 2.31 -1.48 23.15
N ALA A 87 1.62 -1.45 24.28
CA ALA A 87 1.32 -2.66 25.05
C ALA A 87 0.35 -3.58 24.30
N MET A 88 -0.69 -3.02 23.67
CA MET A 88 -1.60 -3.79 22.81
C MET A 88 -0.86 -4.49 21.66
N THR A 89 0.10 -3.81 21.00
CA THR A 89 0.90 -4.42 19.94
C THR A 89 1.81 -5.53 20.45
N VAL A 90 2.36 -5.42 21.67
CA VAL A 90 3.18 -6.48 22.28
C VAL A 90 2.32 -7.69 22.61
N VAL A 91 1.16 -7.49 23.22
CA VAL A 91 0.19 -8.57 23.51
C VAL A 91 -0.23 -9.26 22.21
N TRP A 92 -0.55 -8.48 21.16
CA TRP A 92 -0.88 -9.04 19.87
C TRP A 92 0.28 -9.80 19.22
N GLY A 93 1.52 -9.33 19.39
CA GLY A 93 2.73 -10.04 18.95
C GLY A 93 2.86 -11.42 19.61
N VAL A 94 2.60 -11.51 20.93
CA VAL A 94 2.59 -12.80 21.64
C VAL A 94 1.48 -13.71 21.11
N VAL A 95 0.26 -13.18 20.92
CA VAL A 95 -0.85 -13.94 20.31
C VAL A 95 -0.45 -14.43 18.91
N PHE A 96 0.15 -13.57 18.10
CA PHE A 96 0.59 -13.93 16.75
C PHE A 96 1.63 -15.06 16.79
N THR A 97 2.63 -14.99 17.66
CA THR A 97 3.64 -16.05 17.82
C THR A 97 3.05 -17.39 18.29
N LEU A 98 2.00 -17.37 19.13
CA LEU A 98 1.37 -18.60 19.64
C LEU A 98 0.40 -19.23 18.64
N PHE A 99 -0.30 -18.41 17.85
CA PHE A 99 -1.41 -18.88 17.00
C PHE A 99 -1.07 -18.95 15.51
N VAL A 100 -0.04 -18.25 15.03
CA VAL A 100 0.34 -18.29 13.62
C VAL A 100 1.37 -19.40 13.41
N PRO A 101 0.98 -20.53 12.78
CA PRO A 101 1.87 -21.66 12.53
C PRO A 101 2.93 -21.35 11.45
N ASP A 102 4.16 -21.80 11.70
CA ASP A 102 5.30 -21.66 10.78
C ASP A 102 5.13 -22.44 9.46
N SER A 103 4.28 -23.47 9.45
CA SER A 103 4.02 -24.30 8.27
C SER A 103 2.69 -25.04 8.42
N PRO A 104 1.95 -25.29 7.32
CA PRO A 104 0.78 -26.18 7.31
C PRO A 104 1.05 -27.59 7.87
N ALA A 105 2.30 -28.04 7.90
CA ALA A 105 2.70 -29.35 8.42
C ALA A 105 2.74 -29.42 9.96
N ASN A 106 3.02 -28.30 10.64
CA ASN A 106 3.27 -28.27 12.09
C ASN A 106 2.05 -27.77 12.89
N VAL A 107 0.88 -27.78 12.27
CA VAL A 107 -0.31 -27.08 12.78
C VAL A 107 -1.05 -27.96 13.78
N THR A 108 -1.16 -27.52 15.04
CA THR A 108 -1.81 -28.32 16.10
C THR A 108 -3.33 -28.44 15.95
N TRP A 109 -3.98 -27.54 15.20
CA TRP A 109 -5.44 -27.50 15.04
C TRP A 109 -5.99 -28.28 13.83
N LEU A 110 -5.13 -28.77 12.93
CA LEU A 110 -5.53 -29.65 11.81
C LEU A 110 -5.26 -31.11 12.16
N THR A 111 -6.16 -32.00 11.75
CA THR A 111 -5.91 -33.46 11.77
C THR A 111 -4.82 -33.84 10.79
N GLU A 112 -4.18 -35.00 10.99
CA GLU A 112 -3.08 -35.45 10.13
C GLU A 112 -3.49 -35.58 8.65
N GLN A 113 -4.70 -36.06 8.38
CA GLN A 113 -5.27 -36.12 7.03
C GLN A 113 -5.46 -34.72 6.41
N GLU A 114 -5.99 -33.77 7.18
CA GLU A 114 -6.17 -32.39 6.70
C GLU A 114 -4.84 -31.68 6.47
N ARG A 115 -3.81 -31.96 7.28
CA ARG A 115 -2.45 -31.44 7.05
C ARG A 115 -1.88 -31.95 5.73
N VAL A 116 -2.04 -33.24 5.43
CA VAL A 116 -1.60 -33.81 4.15
C VAL A 116 -2.30 -33.13 2.98
N VAL A 117 -3.62 -32.94 3.07
CA VAL A 117 -4.40 -32.24 2.02
C VAL A 117 -3.96 -30.77 1.87
N ALA A 118 -3.73 -30.06 2.98
CA ALA A 118 -3.26 -28.67 2.96
C ALA A 118 -1.87 -28.55 2.34
N VAL A 119 -0.94 -29.43 2.72
CA VAL A 119 0.40 -29.49 2.13
C VAL A 119 0.34 -29.86 0.65
N GLN A 120 -0.49 -30.82 0.24
CA GLN A 120 -0.64 -31.19 -1.17
C GLN A 120 -1.23 -30.06 -2.02
N ARG A 121 -2.23 -29.33 -1.50
CA ARG A 121 -2.79 -28.13 -2.15
C ARG A 121 -1.74 -27.07 -2.41
N VAL A 122 -0.86 -26.83 -1.44
CA VAL A 122 0.22 -25.85 -1.56
C VAL A 122 1.41 -26.40 -2.34
N ALA A 123 1.66 -27.71 -2.31
CA ALA A 123 2.71 -28.37 -3.08
C ALA A 123 2.46 -28.22 -4.59
N ALA A 124 1.19 -28.29 -5.03
CA ALA A 124 0.79 -28.02 -6.41
C ALA A 124 1.12 -26.59 -6.87
N ASN A 125 1.31 -25.64 -5.94
CA ASN A 125 1.73 -24.29 -6.31
C ASN A 125 3.21 -24.19 -6.66
N ASN A 126 4.03 -25.23 -6.45
CA ASN A 126 5.50 -25.17 -6.56
C ASN A 126 6.12 -23.95 -5.85
N THR A 127 5.46 -23.41 -4.80
CA THR A 127 5.92 -22.19 -4.11
C THR A 127 6.89 -22.50 -2.98
N GLY A 128 7.08 -23.78 -2.63
CA GLY A 128 8.12 -24.24 -1.73
C GLY A 128 9.46 -24.39 -2.45
N THR A 129 10.40 -23.47 -2.18
CA THR A 129 11.86 -23.70 -2.27
C THR A 129 12.53 -23.94 -3.64
N GLY A 130 11.81 -23.82 -4.76
CA GLY A 130 12.34 -24.06 -6.11
C GLY A 130 12.24 -22.89 -7.10
N ARG A 131 11.87 -21.67 -6.70
CA ARG A 131 12.02 -20.49 -7.57
C ARG A 131 13.51 -20.33 -7.85
N SER A 132 13.88 -20.35 -9.13
CA SER A 132 15.23 -20.11 -9.64
C SER A 132 16.14 -19.41 -8.61
N ARG A 133 17.00 -20.17 -7.92
CA ARG A 133 18.06 -19.60 -7.07
C ARG A 133 19.08 -18.84 -7.91
N THR A 134 18.96 -18.85 -9.25
CA THR A 134 19.85 -18.12 -10.14
C THR A 134 19.30 -16.71 -10.31
N PHE A 135 20.01 -15.77 -9.70
CA PHE A 135 19.83 -14.36 -9.96
C PHE A 135 20.21 -14.08 -11.42
N VAL A 136 19.23 -13.73 -12.25
CA VAL A 136 19.43 -13.52 -13.68
C VAL A 136 19.65 -12.02 -13.95
N MET A 137 20.89 -11.61 -14.20
CA MET A 137 21.25 -10.22 -14.50
C MET A 137 20.47 -9.65 -15.71
N ALA A 138 20.14 -10.47 -16.71
CA ALA A 138 19.34 -10.03 -17.84
C ALA A 138 17.95 -9.52 -17.42
N GLN A 139 17.30 -10.19 -16.44
CA GLN A 139 16.02 -9.74 -15.88
C GLN A 139 16.14 -8.41 -15.12
N VAL A 140 17.32 -8.11 -14.55
CA VAL A 140 17.58 -6.83 -13.86
C VAL A 140 17.65 -5.69 -14.88
N VAL A 141 18.42 -5.88 -15.96
CA VAL A 141 18.52 -4.88 -17.05
C VAL A 141 17.16 -4.68 -17.70
N GLU A 142 16.40 -5.76 -17.89
CA GLU A 142 15.03 -5.67 -18.37
C GLU A 142 14.14 -4.87 -17.42
N ALA A 143 14.18 -5.15 -16.12
CA ALA A 143 13.42 -4.40 -15.12
C ALA A 143 13.76 -2.90 -15.11
N ALA A 144 15.04 -2.57 -15.28
CA ALA A 144 15.53 -1.19 -15.26
C ALA A 144 15.18 -0.40 -16.53
N THR A 145 14.95 -1.08 -17.65
CA THR A 145 14.62 -0.45 -18.95
C THR A 145 13.14 -0.54 -19.29
N ASP A 146 12.35 -1.27 -18.50
CA ASP A 146 10.92 -1.42 -18.70
C ASP A 146 10.17 -0.11 -18.36
N PRO A 147 9.52 0.53 -19.35
CA PRO A 147 8.79 1.77 -19.11
C PRO A 147 7.65 1.60 -18.10
N ALA A 148 7.00 0.42 -18.03
CA ALA A 148 5.94 0.18 -17.08
C ALA A 148 6.46 0.16 -15.64
N ILE A 149 7.64 -0.44 -15.40
CA ILE A 149 8.27 -0.48 -14.07
C ILE A 149 8.73 0.92 -13.64
N ILE A 150 9.32 1.67 -14.56
CA ILE A 150 9.73 3.06 -14.31
C ILE A 150 8.52 3.91 -13.93
N ILE A 151 7.43 3.81 -14.70
CA ILE A 151 6.19 4.56 -14.43
C ILE A 151 5.56 4.13 -13.10
N LEU A 152 5.53 2.83 -12.77
CA LEU A 152 5.04 2.35 -11.47
C LEU A 152 5.85 2.96 -10.30
N GLY A 153 7.17 3.07 -10.44
CA GLY A 153 8.02 3.77 -9.47
C GLY A 153 7.70 5.25 -9.35
N LEU A 154 7.49 5.95 -10.48
CA LEU A 154 7.08 7.36 -10.48
C LEU A 154 5.71 7.57 -9.82
N ILE A 155 4.72 6.71 -10.11
CA ILE A 155 3.40 6.75 -9.44
C ILE A 155 3.58 6.60 -7.93
N SER A 156 4.42 5.66 -7.49
CA SER A 156 4.74 5.42 -6.08
C SER A 156 5.39 6.63 -5.41
N PHE A 157 6.39 7.23 -6.06
CA PHE A 157 7.07 8.43 -5.59
C PHE A 157 6.10 9.60 -5.40
N VAL A 158 5.29 9.88 -6.41
CA VAL A 158 4.33 10.99 -6.40
C VAL A 158 3.23 10.76 -5.36
N ASN A 159 2.74 9.52 -5.23
CA ASN A 159 1.78 9.15 -4.19
C ASN A 159 2.36 9.33 -2.78
N ALA A 160 3.65 9.00 -2.60
CA ALA A 160 4.33 9.15 -1.32
C ALA A 160 4.60 10.62 -0.94
N ILE A 161 4.87 11.51 -1.91
CA ILE A 161 4.94 12.96 -1.67
C ILE A 161 3.62 13.46 -1.05
N ALA A 162 2.49 13.05 -1.62
CA ALA A 162 1.17 13.44 -1.12
C ALA A 162 0.89 12.87 0.28
N SER A 163 1.30 11.63 0.55
CA SER A 163 1.24 11.03 1.90
C SER A 163 2.04 11.83 2.93
N GLY A 164 3.21 12.34 2.55
CA GLY A 164 4.04 13.18 3.43
C GLY A 164 3.33 14.45 3.89
N GLY A 165 2.44 15.02 3.06
CA GLY A 165 1.62 16.17 3.44
C GLY A 165 0.49 15.83 4.41
N LEU A 166 -0.08 14.63 4.30
CA LEU A 166 -1.10 14.14 5.23
C LEU A 166 -0.56 13.84 6.63
N ALA A 167 0.75 13.59 6.78
CA ALA A 167 1.38 13.54 8.09
C ALA A 167 1.23 14.87 8.87
N PHE A 168 1.10 15.99 8.15
CA PHE A 168 0.77 17.31 8.71
C PHE A 168 -0.74 17.59 8.73
N GLY A 169 -1.58 16.65 8.31
CA GLY A 169 -3.04 16.80 8.25
C GLY A 169 -3.66 17.19 9.59
N SER A 170 -3.16 16.63 10.70
CA SER A 170 -3.62 17.04 12.04
C SER A 170 -3.22 18.48 12.38
N LEU A 171 -2.08 18.98 11.89
CA LEU A 171 -1.70 20.38 12.06
C LEU A 171 -2.57 21.31 11.19
N ILE A 172 -2.92 20.88 9.98
CA ILE A 172 -3.85 21.61 9.10
C ILE A 172 -5.22 21.74 9.78
N ILE A 173 -5.77 20.64 10.31
CA ILE A 173 -7.06 20.66 11.02
C ILE A 173 -6.97 21.52 12.30
N GLN A 174 -5.88 21.44 13.06
CA GLN A 174 -5.66 22.35 14.21
C GLN A 174 -5.61 23.81 13.76
N GLY A 175 -4.99 24.10 12.62
CA GLY A 175 -4.95 25.43 12.00
C GLY A 175 -6.33 26.00 11.65
N PHE A 176 -7.38 25.18 11.56
CA PHE A 176 -8.77 25.64 11.38
C PHE A 176 -9.40 26.14 12.70
N GLY A 177 -8.72 25.98 13.83
CA GLY A 177 -9.17 26.43 15.15
C GLY A 177 -9.87 25.35 15.98
N PHE A 178 -9.67 24.07 15.68
CA PHE A 178 -10.10 22.96 16.52
C PHE A 178 -9.09 22.70 17.64
N SER A 179 -9.56 22.30 18.83
CA SER A 179 -8.67 21.83 19.89
C SER A 179 -7.96 20.53 19.48
N PRO A 180 -6.79 20.19 20.05
CA PRO A 180 -6.05 18.97 19.69
C PRO A 180 -6.89 17.68 19.79
N LEU A 181 -7.73 17.59 20.82
CA LEU A 181 -8.61 16.44 21.04
C LEU A 181 -9.75 16.38 20.01
N GLN A 182 -10.34 17.54 19.68
CA GLN A 182 -11.32 17.62 18.59
C GLN A 182 -10.67 17.31 17.24
N THR A 183 -9.43 17.72 16.98
CA THR A 183 -8.72 17.38 15.75
C THR A 183 -8.54 15.86 15.60
N THR A 184 -8.20 15.14 16.67
CA THR A 184 -8.16 13.68 16.64
C THR A 184 -9.52 13.09 16.27
N LEU A 185 -10.61 13.63 16.82
CA LEU A 185 -11.97 13.20 16.45
C LEU A 185 -12.31 13.53 15.00
N MET A 186 -11.90 14.69 14.49
CA MET A 186 -12.14 15.13 13.12
C MET A 186 -11.35 14.32 12.07
N ASN A 187 -10.36 13.52 12.48
CA ASN A 187 -9.71 12.50 11.64
C ASN A 187 -10.54 11.21 11.50
N LEU A 188 -11.58 11.03 12.32
CA LEU A 188 -12.41 9.83 12.25
C LEU A 188 -13.13 9.72 10.89
N PRO A 189 -13.79 10.77 10.36
CA PRO A 189 -14.41 10.69 9.03
C PRO A 189 -13.39 10.49 7.90
N LEU A 190 -12.19 11.07 8.01
CA LEU A 190 -11.09 10.79 7.08
C LEU A 190 -10.77 9.29 7.04
N SER A 191 -10.64 8.66 8.22
CA SER A 191 -10.39 7.23 8.34
C SER A 191 -11.57 6.39 7.83
N THR A 192 -12.80 6.83 8.05
CA THR A 192 -14.00 6.17 7.51
C THR A 192 -14.01 6.18 5.99
N VAL A 193 -13.74 7.33 5.37
CA VAL A 193 -13.64 7.46 3.91
C VAL A 193 -12.53 6.54 3.38
N GLN A 194 -11.39 6.48 4.07
CA GLN A 194 -10.31 5.54 3.74
C GLN A 194 -10.77 4.09 3.77
N VAL A 195 -11.44 3.65 4.84
CA VAL A 195 -11.97 2.28 4.96
C VAL A 195 -12.92 1.94 3.81
N VAL A 196 -13.92 2.80 3.60
CA VAL A 196 -14.97 2.56 2.59
C VAL A 196 -14.37 2.51 1.19
N THR A 197 -13.47 3.44 0.87
CA THR A 197 -12.86 3.51 -0.46
C THR A 197 -11.86 2.39 -0.70
N GLN A 198 -11.06 1.98 0.29
CA GLN A 198 -10.13 0.85 0.14
C GLN A 198 -10.86 -0.49 0.04
N LEU A 199 -11.89 -0.75 0.87
CA LEU A 199 -12.69 -1.97 0.77
C LEU A 199 -13.48 -2.01 -0.54
N GLY A 200 -14.09 -0.88 -0.94
CA GLY A 200 -14.80 -0.75 -2.20
C GLY A 200 -13.90 -0.97 -3.42
N ALA A 201 -12.70 -0.38 -3.41
CA ALA A 201 -11.70 -0.58 -4.45
C ALA A 201 -11.20 -2.04 -4.51
N GLY A 202 -10.95 -2.67 -3.36
CA GLY A 202 -10.59 -4.08 -3.27
C GLY A 202 -11.65 -5.00 -3.88
N PHE A 203 -12.91 -4.79 -3.49
CA PHE A 203 -14.03 -5.55 -4.03
C PHE A 203 -14.18 -5.33 -5.54
N LEU A 204 -14.13 -4.09 -6.02
CA LEU A 204 -14.30 -3.77 -7.43
C LEU A 204 -13.17 -4.36 -8.29
N THR A 205 -11.92 -4.28 -7.82
CA THR A 205 -10.76 -4.85 -8.51
C THR A 205 -10.70 -6.38 -8.46
N SER A 206 -11.37 -7.01 -7.48
CA SER A 206 -11.54 -8.47 -7.48
C SER A 206 -12.63 -8.96 -8.42
N LYS A 207 -13.70 -8.16 -8.64
CA LYS A 207 -14.87 -8.59 -9.42
C LYS A 207 -14.74 -8.25 -10.90
N ILE A 208 -14.10 -7.12 -11.23
CA ILE A 208 -13.98 -6.64 -12.60
C ILE A 208 -12.53 -6.82 -13.06
N SER A 209 -12.32 -7.71 -14.03
CA SER A 209 -11.01 -7.88 -14.67
C SER A 209 -10.57 -6.59 -15.37
N SER A 210 -9.26 -6.31 -15.36
CA SER A 210 -8.66 -5.11 -15.98
C SER A 210 -9.15 -3.75 -15.44
N SER A 211 -9.85 -3.71 -14.29
CA SER A 211 -10.38 -2.47 -13.71
C SER A 211 -9.38 -1.67 -12.85
N ARG A 212 -8.25 -2.27 -12.46
CA ARG A 212 -7.32 -1.72 -11.45
C ARG A 212 -6.89 -0.28 -11.73
N LEU A 213 -6.51 0.03 -12.97
CA LEU A 213 -6.08 1.38 -13.36
C LEU A 213 -7.25 2.38 -13.41
N HIS A 214 -8.46 1.94 -13.76
CA HIS A 214 -9.66 2.78 -13.70
C HIS A 214 -10.01 3.11 -12.25
N VAL A 215 -9.97 2.12 -11.36
CA VAL A 215 -10.22 2.30 -9.92
C VAL A 215 -9.19 3.25 -9.33
N GLY A 216 -7.90 3.07 -9.64
CA GLY A 216 -6.84 3.97 -9.21
C GLY A 216 -7.04 5.42 -9.70
N THR A 217 -7.44 5.59 -10.95
CA THR A 217 -7.70 6.93 -11.54
C THR A 217 -8.90 7.61 -10.88
N VAL A 218 -10.02 6.90 -10.73
CA VAL A 218 -11.24 7.45 -10.12
C VAL A 218 -10.99 7.79 -8.65
N ALA A 219 -10.19 6.99 -7.95
CA ALA A 219 -9.84 7.25 -6.55
C ALA A 219 -8.98 8.51 -6.34
N MET A 220 -8.33 9.04 -7.39
CA MET A 220 -7.59 10.32 -7.34
C MET A 220 -8.49 11.55 -7.52
N ILE A 221 -9.73 11.40 -8.00
CA ILE A 221 -10.63 12.55 -8.21
C ILE A 221 -11.03 13.20 -6.87
N PRO A 222 -11.50 12.46 -5.84
CA PRO A 222 -11.82 13.06 -4.54
C PRO A 222 -10.66 13.84 -3.89
N PRO A 223 -9.40 13.36 -3.83
CA PRO A 223 -8.33 14.09 -3.19
C PRO A 223 -7.92 15.34 -3.98
N ILE A 224 -8.06 15.35 -5.31
CA ILE A 224 -7.88 16.57 -6.12
C ILE A 224 -8.91 17.63 -5.71
N ILE A 225 -10.20 17.26 -5.66
CA ILE A 225 -11.27 18.16 -5.22
C ILE A 225 -11.02 18.61 -3.78
N GLY A 226 -10.66 17.68 -2.89
CA GLY A 226 -10.39 17.97 -1.49
C GLY A 226 -9.27 18.97 -1.29
N THR A 227 -8.17 18.81 -2.04
CA THR A 227 -7.04 19.74 -1.99
C THR A 227 -7.40 21.12 -2.53
N LEU A 228 -8.20 21.18 -3.60
CA LEU A 228 -8.73 22.45 -4.13
C LEU A 228 -9.63 23.16 -3.11
N LEU A 229 -10.50 22.42 -2.41
CA LEU A 229 -11.36 22.97 -1.37
C LEU A 229 -10.54 23.55 -0.21
N ILE A 230 -9.50 22.84 0.25
CA ILE A 230 -8.63 23.32 1.32
C ILE A 230 -7.91 24.61 0.86
N ASN A 231 -7.41 24.65 -0.37
CA ASN A 231 -6.61 25.77 -0.85
C ASN A 231 -7.45 27.03 -1.13
N GLN A 232 -8.61 26.89 -1.77
CA GLN A 232 -9.37 28.01 -2.33
C GLN A 232 -10.44 28.56 -1.36
N LEU A 233 -10.94 27.77 -0.42
CA LEU A 233 -11.93 28.28 0.55
C LEU A 233 -11.28 29.26 1.53
N HIS A 234 -11.97 30.36 1.80
CA HIS A 234 -11.62 31.30 2.85
C HIS A 234 -11.51 30.60 4.22
N LEU A 235 -10.62 31.11 5.07
CA LEU A 235 -10.34 30.58 6.41
C LEU A 235 -11.59 30.46 7.30
N ASP A 236 -12.59 31.31 7.08
CA ASP A 236 -13.84 31.32 7.83
C ASP A 236 -14.73 30.09 7.54
N ASN A 237 -14.61 29.49 6.35
CA ASN A 237 -15.36 28.28 5.98
C ASN A 237 -14.65 27.00 6.45
N LYS A 238 -14.54 26.85 7.77
CA LYS A 238 -13.86 25.73 8.44
C LYS A 238 -14.41 24.37 8.04
N TRP A 239 -15.74 24.25 7.92
CA TRP A 239 -16.40 22.99 7.57
C TRP A 239 -16.17 22.58 6.12
N GLY A 240 -16.19 23.53 5.17
CA GLY A 240 -15.88 23.23 3.77
C GLY A 240 -14.44 22.76 3.57
N ARG A 241 -13.48 23.35 4.29
CA ARG A 241 -12.08 22.90 4.29
C ARG A 241 -11.93 21.52 4.94
N LEU A 242 -12.69 21.25 6.00
CA LEU A 242 -12.69 19.95 6.67
C LEU A 242 -13.24 18.82 5.79
N VAL A 243 -14.32 19.07 5.03
CA VAL A 243 -14.79 18.15 3.99
C VAL A 243 -13.68 17.89 2.97
N GLY A 244 -12.95 18.94 2.57
CA GLY A 244 -11.79 18.79 1.70
C GLY A 244 -10.73 17.84 2.26
N VAL A 245 -10.45 17.92 3.57
CA VAL A 245 -9.54 16.97 4.24
C VAL A 245 -10.11 15.55 4.19
N TRP A 246 -11.39 15.34 4.49
CA TRP A 246 -11.99 14.00 4.47
C TRP A 246 -11.94 13.33 3.10
N LEU A 247 -12.09 14.11 2.01
CA LEU A 247 -11.97 13.60 0.64
C LEU A 247 -10.55 13.11 0.31
N LEU A 248 -9.52 13.55 1.04
CA LEU A 248 -8.17 13.02 0.90
C LEU A 248 -8.11 11.53 1.27
N GLY A 249 -9.06 11.01 2.06
CA GLY A 249 -9.08 9.63 2.53
C GLY A 249 -9.07 8.56 1.43
N SER A 250 -9.43 8.88 0.18
CA SER A 250 -9.39 7.91 -0.93
C SER A 250 -8.02 7.74 -1.60
N TYR A 251 -7.06 8.63 -1.33
CA TYR A 251 -5.71 8.54 -1.92
C TYR A 251 -4.99 7.18 -1.71
N PRO A 252 -5.13 6.47 -0.56
CA PRO A 252 -4.40 5.23 -0.31
C PRO A 252 -4.75 4.10 -1.28
N VAL A 253 -5.90 4.21 -1.97
CA VAL A 253 -6.30 3.29 -3.04
C VAL A 253 -5.27 3.27 -4.17
N GLY A 254 -4.59 4.39 -4.45
CA GLY A 254 -3.55 4.45 -5.47
C GLY A 254 -2.39 3.48 -5.19
N PHE A 255 -1.92 3.42 -3.95
CA PHE A 255 -0.86 2.50 -3.55
C PHE A 255 -1.30 1.04 -3.61
N MET A 256 -2.55 0.76 -3.20
CA MET A 256 -3.15 -0.58 -3.32
C MET A 256 -3.15 -1.08 -4.77
N VAL A 257 -3.50 -0.22 -5.72
CA VAL A 257 -3.51 -0.55 -7.15
C VAL A 257 -2.11 -0.85 -7.66
N ILE A 258 -1.08 -0.09 -7.25
CA ILE A 258 0.32 -0.34 -7.63
C ILE A 258 0.78 -1.73 -7.17
N LEU A 259 0.52 -2.09 -5.91
CA LEU A 259 0.86 -3.41 -5.39
C LEU A 259 0.18 -4.55 -6.16
N GLY A 260 -1.10 -4.35 -6.51
CA GLY A 260 -1.85 -5.30 -7.34
C GLY A 260 -1.23 -5.47 -8.73
N LEU A 261 -0.83 -4.37 -9.39
CA LEU A 261 -0.22 -4.41 -10.72
C LEU A 261 1.17 -5.06 -10.70
N LEU A 262 2.00 -4.77 -9.70
CA LEU A 262 3.30 -5.42 -9.51
C LEU A 262 3.17 -6.94 -9.38
N SER A 263 2.13 -7.40 -8.68
CA SER A 263 1.91 -8.84 -8.46
C SER A 263 1.39 -9.57 -9.70
N THR A 264 0.63 -8.91 -10.58
CA THR A 264 -0.05 -9.59 -11.71
C THR A 264 0.59 -9.35 -13.06
N ASN A 265 1.24 -8.20 -13.28
CA ASN A 265 1.69 -7.80 -14.61
C ASN A 265 3.19 -8.03 -14.85
N ILE A 266 3.95 -8.35 -13.80
CA ILE A 266 5.39 -8.59 -13.91
C ILE A 266 5.66 -10.09 -13.70
N ALA A 267 6.16 -10.72 -14.76
CA ALA A 267 6.64 -12.11 -14.75
C ALA A 267 8.16 -12.16 -14.56
N GLY A 268 8.69 -13.31 -14.15
CA GLY A 268 10.09 -13.47 -13.75
C GLY A 268 10.34 -13.11 -12.28
N GLY A 269 10.97 -14.03 -11.54
CA GLY A 269 11.24 -13.92 -10.12
C GLY A 269 12.23 -12.80 -9.81
N THR A 270 13.33 -12.72 -10.57
CA THR A 270 14.33 -11.65 -10.40
C THR A 270 13.75 -10.31 -10.83
N LYS A 271 13.06 -10.24 -11.98
CA LYS A 271 12.40 -9.02 -12.50
C LYS A 271 11.40 -8.45 -11.49
N ARG A 272 10.50 -9.30 -10.94
CA ARG A 272 9.50 -8.89 -9.95
C ARG A 272 10.12 -8.38 -8.66
N SER A 273 11.18 -9.03 -8.18
CA SER A 273 11.89 -8.58 -6.97
C SER A 273 12.54 -7.20 -7.19
N VAL A 274 13.21 -7.00 -8.33
CA VAL A 274 13.81 -5.70 -8.69
C VAL A 274 12.74 -4.61 -8.83
N ALA A 275 11.63 -4.91 -9.52
CA ALA A 275 10.53 -3.95 -9.69
C ALA A 275 9.88 -3.56 -8.36
N SER A 276 9.68 -4.52 -7.46
CA SER A 276 9.14 -4.26 -6.12
C SER A 276 10.11 -3.41 -5.29
N GLY A 277 11.41 -3.71 -5.37
CA GLY A 277 12.46 -2.90 -4.74
C GLY A 277 12.50 -1.47 -5.26
N TRP A 278 12.42 -1.28 -6.58
CA TRP A 278 12.37 0.03 -7.21
C TRP A 278 11.17 0.86 -6.73
N VAL A 279 9.96 0.28 -6.75
CA VAL A 279 8.74 0.94 -6.27
C VAL A 279 8.85 1.35 -4.80
N PHE A 280 9.48 0.50 -3.97
CA PHE A 280 9.69 0.79 -2.55
C PHE A 280 10.75 1.88 -2.32
N VAL A 281 11.84 1.88 -3.08
CA VAL A 281 12.83 2.97 -3.03
C VAL A 281 12.19 4.31 -3.42
N CYS A 282 11.45 4.35 -4.52
CA CYS A 282 10.69 5.53 -4.93
C CYS A 282 9.70 6.00 -3.86
N TYR A 283 9.00 5.07 -3.22
CA TYR A 283 8.10 5.35 -2.10
C TYR A 283 8.85 6.04 -0.93
N CYS A 284 9.99 5.49 -0.52
CA CYS A 284 10.81 6.06 0.55
C CYS A 284 11.34 7.46 0.21
N ILE A 285 11.82 7.67 -1.02
CA ILE A 285 12.30 8.99 -1.47
C ILE A 285 11.14 10.00 -1.45
N GLY A 286 9.94 9.60 -1.90
CA GLY A 286 8.77 10.47 -1.89
C GLY A 286 8.34 10.85 -0.47
N GLN A 287 8.40 9.91 0.48
CA GLN A 287 8.13 10.19 1.90
C GLN A 287 9.16 11.12 2.54
N ILE A 288 10.42 11.08 2.11
CA ILE A 288 11.44 12.03 2.56
C ILE A 288 11.17 13.43 1.98
N ALA A 289 10.79 13.50 0.70
CA ALA A 289 10.53 14.75 -0.01
C ALA A 289 9.24 15.45 0.45
N GLY A 290 8.16 14.71 0.69
CA GLY A 290 6.82 15.25 1.00
C GLY A 290 6.79 16.29 2.14
N PRO A 291 7.30 15.97 3.34
CA PRO A 291 7.36 16.90 4.47
C PRO A 291 8.11 18.20 4.19
N GLN A 292 9.10 18.19 3.29
CA GLN A 292 9.93 19.37 3.00
C GLN A 292 9.14 20.50 2.31
N PHE A 293 7.98 20.18 1.70
CA PHE A 293 7.09 21.18 1.14
C PHE A 293 6.27 21.93 2.20
N PHE A 294 6.15 21.39 3.43
CA PHE A 294 5.42 21.99 4.53
C PHE A 294 6.34 22.87 5.39
N LYS A 295 6.60 24.08 4.89
CA LYS A 295 7.49 25.04 5.56
C LYS A 295 6.79 25.70 6.75
N SER A 296 7.47 25.76 7.89
CA SER A 296 6.95 26.43 9.10
C SER A 296 6.65 27.92 8.88
N LYS A 297 7.31 28.59 7.93
CA LYS A 297 7.10 30.01 7.59
C LYS A 297 5.73 30.27 6.95
N GLU A 298 5.07 29.24 6.42
CA GLU A 298 3.78 29.34 5.73
C GLU A 298 2.60 28.89 6.61
N ALA A 299 2.87 28.58 7.89
CA ALA A 299 1.83 28.27 8.84
C ALA A 299 0.90 29.49 9.02
N PRO A 300 -0.43 29.29 9.19
CA PRO A 300 -1.16 28.02 9.25
C PRO A 300 -1.72 27.56 7.88
N ALA A 301 -1.53 28.33 6.81
CA ALA A 301 -2.15 28.06 5.51
C ALA A 301 -1.42 26.97 4.71
N TYR A 302 -0.11 26.81 4.88
CA TYR A 302 0.75 25.80 4.22
C TYR A 302 0.51 25.69 2.71
N HIS A 303 0.35 26.83 2.02
CA HIS A 303 -0.07 26.89 0.62
C HIS A 303 0.83 26.06 -0.30
N ASN A 304 2.16 26.17 -0.18
CA ASN A 304 3.06 25.42 -1.06
C ASN A 304 2.99 23.90 -0.83
N GLY A 305 2.77 23.47 0.42
CA GLY A 305 2.57 22.06 0.75
C GLY A 305 1.28 21.50 0.12
N ILE A 306 0.19 22.27 0.20
CA ILE A 306 -1.11 21.91 -0.38
C ILE A 306 -1.02 21.89 -1.91
N VAL A 307 -0.36 22.86 -2.53
CA VAL A 307 -0.14 22.88 -3.99
C VAL A 307 0.73 21.71 -4.44
N ALA A 308 1.81 21.39 -3.72
CA ALA A 308 2.64 20.22 -4.02
C ALA A 308 1.82 18.92 -3.97
N MET A 309 0.92 18.79 -2.99
CA MET A 309 0.01 17.66 -2.87
C MET A 309 -0.99 17.59 -4.04
N LEU A 310 -1.55 18.73 -4.47
CA LEU A 310 -2.43 18.81 -5.64
C LEU A 310 -1.70 18.39 -6.93
N CYS A 311 -0.50 18.94 -7.17
CA CYS A 311 0.34 18.56 -8.29
C CYS A 311 0.64 17.06 -8.25
N GLY A 312 0.88 16.51 -7.06
CA GLY A 312 1.09 15.09 -6.88
C GLY A 312 -0.13 14.25 -7.29
N PHE A 313 -1.34 14.58 -6.82
CA PHE A 313 -2.54 13.84 -7.20
C PHE A 313 -2.86 13.93 -8.70
N ILE A 314 -2.68 15.11 -9.31
CA ILE A 314 -2.87 15.29 -10.76
C ILE A 314 -1.84 14.46 -11.54
N LEU A 315 -0.57 14.52 -11.16
CA LEU A 315 0.48 13.76 -11.82
C LEU A 315 0.26 12.25 -11.65
N ASN A 316 -0.21 11.79 -10.49
CA ASN A 316 -0.59 10.39 -10.27
C ASN A 316 -1.73 9.97 -11.22
N LEU A 317 -2.76 10.80 -11.36
CA LEU A 317 -3.87 10.58 -12.30
C LEU A 317 -3.35 10.45 -13.74
N VAL A 318 -2.49 11.38 -14.18
CA VAL A 318 -1.91 11.37 -15.53
C VAL A 318 -1.03 10.13 -15.75
N LEU A 319 -0.15 9.79 -14.81
CA LEU A 319 0.71 8.62 -14.91
C LEU A 319 -0.08 7.31 -14.96
N ASN A 320 -1.19 7.19 -14.20
CA ASN A 320 -2.10 6.04 -14.30
C ASN A 320 -2.70 5.91 -15.71
N GLN A 321 -3.06 7.03 -16.36
CA GLN A 321 -3.57 7.02 -17.73
C GLN A 321 -2.50 6.66 -18.76
N ILE A 322 -1.27 7.15 -18.58
CA ILE A 322 -0.13 6.80 -19.44
C ILE A 322 0.14 5.29 -19.33
N LEU A 323 0.22 4.76 -18.10
CA LEU A 323 0.45 3.33 -17.88
C LEU A 323 -0.68 2.49 -18.49
N ARG A 324 -1.94 2.94 -18.36
CA ARG A 324 -3.09 2.30 -18.99
C ARG A 324 -2.96 2.29 -20.52
N PHE A 325 -2.54 3.39 -21.11
CA PHE A 325 -2.36 3.49 -22.55
C PHE A 325 -1.30 2.52 -23.06
N ILE A 326 -0.17 2.41 -22.35
CA ILE A 326 0.88 1.42 -22.66
C ILE A 326 0.31 -0.01 -22.64
N TYR A 327 -0.40 -0.40 -21.57
CA TYR A 327 -0.99 -1.74 -21.50
C TYR A 327 -2.06 -2.00 -22.55
N VAL A 328 -2.86 -1.00 -22.94
CA VAL A 328 -3.83 -1.16 -24.03
C VAL A 328 -3.12 -1.35 -25.37
N LEU A 329 -2.01 -0.65 -25.61
CA LEU A 329 -1.22 -0.84 -26.83
C LEU A 329 -0.57 -2.22 -26.87
N GLU A 330 -0.01 -2.69 -25.76
CA GLU A 330 0.58 -4.03 -25.64
C GLU A 330 -0.47 -5.13 -25.81
N ASN A 331 -1.65 -4.98 -25.19
CA ASN A 331 -2.75 -5.90 -25.37
C ASN A 331 -3.21 -5.94 -26.83
N LYS A 332 -3.40 -4.79 -27.49
CA LYS A 332 -3.75 -4.74 -28.91
C LYS A 332 -2.68 -5.39 -29.80
N LYS A 333 -1.39 -5.26 -29.45
CA LYS A 333 -0.30 -5.91 -30.18
C LYS A 333 -0.37 -7.43 -30.00
N ARG A 334 -0.68 -7.92 -28.80
CA ARG A 334 -0.89 -9.34 -28.51
C ARG A 334 -2.14 -9.87 -29.22
N ASP A 335 -3.25 -9.15 -29.20
CA ASP A 335 -4.50 -9.54 -29.88
C ASP A 335 -4.26 -9.71 -31.39
N LYS A 336 -3.50 -8.81 -32.03
CA LYS A 336 -3.11 -8.94 -33.45
C LYS A 336 -2.23 -10.15 -33.76
N LEU A 337 -1.46 -10.66 -32.79
CA LEU A 337 -0.67 -11.88 -32.97
C LEU A 337 -1.54 -13.15 -32.87
N LEU A 338 -2.74 -13.02 -32.28
CA LEU A 338 -3.74 -14.08 -32.16
C LEU A 338 -4.76 -14.03 -33.31
N GLU A 339 -4.96 -12.87 -33.94
CA GLU A 339 -5.81 -12.72 -35.13
C GLU A 339 -5.33 -13.63 -36.28
N GLY A 340 -6.16 -14.60 -36.67
CA GLY A 340 -5.89 -15.53 -37.76
C GLY A 340 -5.34 -16.90 -37.33
N LYS A 341 -5.16 -17.14 -36.03
CA LYS A 341 -4.74 -18.45 -35.48
C LYS A 341 -5.94 -19.33 -35.11
N SER A 342 -5.79 -20.65 -35.24
CA SER A 342 -6.82 -21.62 -34.89
C SER A 342 -6.99 -21.75 -33.36
N GLU A 343 -8.11 -22.30 -32.89
CA GLU A 343 -8.32 -22.57 -31.46
C GLU A 343 -7.26 -23.51 -30.87
N GLU A 344 -6.73 -24.44 -31.67
CA GLU A 344 -5.66 -25.36 -31.26
C GLU A 344 -4.32 -24.63 -31.10
N GLU A 345 -3.98 -23.73 -32.02
CA GLU A 345 -2.76 -22.90 -31.94
C GLU A 345 -2.82 -21.95 -30.73
N ILE A 346 -4.01 -21.42 -30.41
CA ILE A 346 -4.22 -20.59 -29.23
C ILE A 346 -4.04 -21.39 -27.94
N ALA A 347 -4.57 -22.62 -27.88
CA ALA A 347 -4.39 -23.51 -26.73
C ALA A 347 -2.93 -23.96 -26.56
N GLU A 348 -2.21 -24.18 -27.66
CA GLU A 348 -0.79 -24.53 -27.64
C GLU A 348 0.08 -23.37 -27.16
N MET A 349 -0.14 -22.14 -27.65
CA MET A 349 0.55 -20.95 -27.14
C MET A 349 0.23 -20.68 -25.67
N GLN A 350 -0.99 -20.96 -25.20
CA GLN A 350 -1.31 -20.84 -23.77
C GLN A 350 -0.54 -21.86 -22.93
N ARG A 351 -0.41 -23.11 -23.40
CA ARG A 351 0.43 -24.12 -22.77
C ARG A 351 1.90 -23.74 -22.78
N GLU A 352 2.42 -23.24 -23.89
CA GLU A 352 3.79 -22.72 -23.97
C GLU A 352 4.01 -21.56 -23.01
N GLY A 353 3.07 -20.61 -22.91
CA GLY A 353 3.14 -19.50 -21.96
C GLY A 353 3.07 -19.95 -20.48
N GLU A 354 2.34 -21.02 -20.19
CA GLU A 354 2.37 -21.67 -18.88
C GLU A 354 3.74 -22.29 -18.60
N VAL A 355 4.32 -23.04 -19.55
CA VAL A 355 5.64 -23.66 -19.45
C VAL A 355 6.76 -22.62 -19.33
N LEU A 356 6.76 -21.56 -20.16
CA LEU A 356 7.68 -20.43 -20.06
C LEU A 356 7.52 -19.71 -18.72
N GLY A 357 6.28 -19.60 -18.21
CA GLY A 357 6.01 -19.12 -16.87
C GLY A 357 6.56 -20.02 -15.76
N PHE A 358 6.67 -21.34 -16.00
CA PHE A 358 7.36 -22.28 -15.12
C PHE A 358 8.89 -22.16 -15.20
N GLU A 359 9.43 -21.80 -16.36
CA GLU A 359 10.88 -21.59 -16.59
C GLU A 359 11.40 -20.20 -16.19
N ASP A 360 10.57 -19.39 -15.50
CA ASP A 360 10.89 -18.03 -15.06
C ASP A 360 11.16 -17.04 -16.21
N ALA A 361 10.56 -17.26 -17.38
CA ALA A 361 10.59 -16.30 -18.47
C ALA A 361 9.92 -14.96 -18.06
N THR A 362 10.44 -13.86 -18.59
CA THR A 362 9.90 -12.51 -18.34
C THR A 362 8.71 -12.23 -19.25
N ASP A 363 7.95 -11.19 -18.92
CA ASP A 363 6.80 -10.72 -19.70
C ASP A 363 7.14 -10.18 -21.11
N LYS A 364 8.44 -10.04 -21.45
CA LYS A 364 8.91 -9.78 -22.82
C LYS A 364 9.29 -11.05 -23.58
N THR A 365 9.63 -12.12 -22.87
CA THR A 365 9.97 -13.43 -23.45
C THR A 365 8.78 -14.40 -23.48
N ASN A 366 7.68 -14.02 -22.79
CA ASN A 366 6.36 -14.66 -22.77
C ASN A 366 5.33 -13.76 -23.46
#